data_AF-M1CU36-F1
#
_entry.id   AF-M1CU36-F1
#
_cell.length_a   1.000
_cell.length_b   1.000
_cell.length_c   1.000
_cell.angle_alpha   90.00
_cell.angle_beta   90.00
_cell.angle_gamma   90.00
#
_symmetry.space_group_name_H-M   'P 1'
#
loop_
_entity.id
_entity.type
_entity.pdbx_description
1 polymer ?
#
loop_
_entity_poly.entity_id
_entity_poly.type
_entity_poly.pdbx_seq_one_letter_code
_entity_poly.pdbx_strand_id
1 'polypeptide(L)'
;SPNLSSFSLNLNENFSGHYTSSERPIGVKKSKLKRSKDEGLSSAMKLFETENNRLGKMLSESATTKQQDDETLDRYIKAKEFRDETKILMKNLETISDPNVRDYLQ
;
A
#
# COMPACT_ATOMS: atom_id res chain seq x y z
N SER A 1 -1.37 52.34 -45.19
CA SER A 1 -2.06 51.36 -44.34
C SER A 1 -2.52 50.20 -45.20
N PRO A 2 -1.99 48.97 -45.06
CA PRO A 2 -2.33 47.90 -45.99
C PRO A 2 -3.55 47.08 -45.51
N ASN A 3 -4.55 47.05 -46.39
CA ASN A 3 -5.55 46.03 -46.68
C ASN A 3 -5.83 44.94 -45.62
N LEU A 4 -6.99 45.07 -44.99
CA LEU A 4 -7.70 43.98 -44.31
C LEU A 4 -8.09 42.92 -45.35
N SER A 5 -7.47 41.74 -45.25
CA SER A 5 -7.85 40.56 -46.02
C SER A 5 -9.26 40.11 -45.63
N SER A 6 -10.25 40.44 -46.46
CA SER A 6 -11.63 39.98 -46.27
C SER A 6 -11.76 38.53 -46.73
N PHE A 7 -11.87 37.59 -45.79
CA PHE A 7 -12.38 36.26 -46.10
C PHE A 7 -13.90 36.31 -46.17
N SER A 8 -14.46 36.19 -47.37
CA SER A 8 -15.89 36.06 -47.60
C SER A 8 -16.32 34.61 -47.32
N LEU A 9 -17.01 34.37 -46.20
CA LEU A 9 -17.68 33.09 -45.98
C LEU A 9 -18.96 33.05 -46.83
N ASN A 10 -18.93 32.23 -47.88
CA ASN A 10 -20.06 31.99 -48.75
C ASN A 10 -21.03 31.02 -48.03
N LEU A 11 -21.96 31.57 -47.26
CA LEU A 11 -23.07 30.81 -46.71
C LEU A 11 -24.22 30.89 -47.72
N ASN A 12 -24.29 29.89 -48.61
CA ASN A 12 -25.46 29.67 -49.44
C ASN A 12 -26.62 29.25 -48.52
N GLU A 13 -27.45 30.22 -48.16
CA GLU A 13 -28.69 30.06 -47.42
C GLU A 13 -29.74 29.49 -48.37
N ASN A 14 -29.71 28.16 -48.56
CA ASN A 14 -30.84 27.28 -48.85
C ASN A 14 -30.33 25.97 -49.44
N PHE A 15 -30.15 24.93 -48.63
CA PHE A 15 -30.50 23.57 -49.04
C PHE A 15 -30.93 22.75 -47.82
N SER A 16 -32.12 22.20 -47.98
CA SER A 16 -32.79 21.22 -47.14
C SER A 16 -31.88 20.08 -46.67
N GLY A 17 -32.21 19.52 -45.51
CA GLY A 17 -31.36 18.68 -44.68
C GLY A 17 -30.61 17.58 -45.41
N HIS A 18 -29.29 17.56 -45.23
CA HIS A 18 -28.48 16.36 -45.18
C HIS A 18 -27.03 16.74 -44.74
N TYR A 19 -26.61 16.28 -43.56
CA TYR A 19 -25.22 15.96 -43.16
C TYR A 19 -24.18 17.09 -43.23
N THR A 20 -24.08 17.93 -42.19
CA THR A 20 -22.77 18.42 -41.75
C THR A 20 -22.19 17.44 -40.72
N SER A 21 -21.88 16.22 -41.19
CA SER A 21 -20.86 15.42 -40.51
C SER A 21 -19.57 16.24 -40.62
N SER A 22 -19.18 16.90 -39.53
CA SER A 22 -17.86 17.50 -39.39
C SER A 22 -16.84 16.36 -39.42
N GLU A 23 -16.54 15.89 -40.62
CA GLU A 23 -15.61 14.80 -40.84
C GLU A 23 -14.20 15.36 -40.69
N ARG A 24 -13.76 15.45 -39.43
CA ARG A 24 -12.40 15.88 -39.09
C ARG A 24 -11.39 15.00 -39.84
N PRO A 25 -10.27 15.55 -40.31
CA PRO A 25 -9.24 14.77 -41.00
C PRO A 25 -8.87 13.53 -40.20
N ILE A 26 -8.79 12.37 -40.85
CA ILE A 26 -8.53 11.06 -40.22
C ILE A 26 -7.33 11.12 -39.27
N GLY A 27 -6.28 11.88 -39.61
CA GLY A 27 -5.09 12.07 -38.77
C GLY A 27 -5.38 12.71 -37.40
N VAL A 28 -6.33 13.65 -37.32
CA VAL A 28 -6.70 14.32 -36.05
C VAL A 28 -7.46 13.36 -35.13
N LYS A 29 -8.31 12.49 -35.67
CA LYS A 29 -9.02 11.45 -34.91
C LYS A 29 -8.02 10.43 -34.34
N LYS A 30 -7.05 9.99 -35.15
CA LYS A 30 -6.00 9.05 -34.74
C LYS A 30 -5.06 9.65 -33.68
N SER A 31 -4.66 10.91 -33.80
CA SER A 31 -3.77 11.56 -32.82
C SER A 31 -4.43 11.76 -31.47
N LYS A 32 -5.72 12.15 -31.42
CA LYS A 32 -6.50 12.22 -30.17
C LYS A 32 -6.61 10.85 -29.49
N LEU A 33 -6.93 9.81 -30.25
CA LEU A 33 -7.04 8.45 -29.72
C LEU A 33 -5.70 7.92 -29.17
N LYS A 34 -4.58 8.26 -29.81
CA LYS A 34 -3.25 7.90 -29.29
C LYS A 34 -2.97 8.61 -27.95
N ARG A 35 -3.23 9.91 -27.86
CA ARG A 35 -3.05 10.68 -26.61
C ARG A 35 -3.92 10.16 -25.47
N SER A 36 -5.19 9.88 -25.71
CA SER A 36 -6.07 9.34 -24.67
C SER A 36 -5.62 7.96 -24.17
N LYS A 37 -5.05 7.13 -25.03
CA LYS A 37 -4.46 5.84 -24.63
C LYS A 37 -3.20 6.03 -23.81
N ASP A 38 -2.32 6.93 -24.22
CA ASP A 38 -1.06 7.23 -23.53
C ASP A 38 -1.31 7.82 -22.13
N GLU A 39 -2.24 8.77 -22.02
CA GLU A 39 -2.70 9.32 -20.74
C GLU A 39 -3.33 8.23 -19.84
N GLY A 40 -4.14 7.34 -20.40
CA GLY A 40 -4.74 6.21 -19.68
C GLY A 40 -3.68 5.22 -19.17
N LEU A 41 -2.69 4.88 -19.99
CA LEU A 41 -1.57 4.01 -19.61
C LEU A 41 -0.69 4.66 -18.53
N SER A 42 -0.41 5.96 -18.65
CA SER A 42 0.36 6.69 -17.65
C SER A 42 -0.36 6.73 -16.30
N SER A 43 -1.68 6.96 -16.30
CA SER A 43 -2.50 6.91 -15.09
C SER A 43 -2.50 5.53 -14.43
N ALA A 44 -2.70 4.48 -15.23
CA ALA A 44 -2.65 3.10 -14.74
C ALA A 44 -1.28 2.74 -14.16
N MET A 45 -0.20 3.15 -14.83
CA MET A 45 1.17 2.89 -14.36
C MET A 45 1.48 3.59 -13.03
N LYS A 46 1.04 4.84 -12.85
CA LYS A 46 1.14 5.54 -11.57
C LYS A 46 0.37 4.83 -10.47
N LEU A 47 -0.84 4.34 -10.75
CA LEU A 47 -1.63 3.59 -9.78
C LEU A 47 -0.90 2.30 -9.36
N PHE A 48 -0.37 1.55 -10.32
CA PHE A 48 0.41 0.34 -10.04
C PHE A 48 1.64 0.64 -9.19
N GLU A 49 2.37 1.71 -9.50
CA GLU A 49 3.52 2.12 -8.71
C GLU A 49 3.12 2.47 -7.26
N THR A 50 2.05 3.25 -7.08
CA THR A 50 1.55 3.61 -5.74
C THR A 50 1.11 2.40 -4.93
N GLU A 51 0.37 1.47 -5.55
CA GLU A 51 -0.12 0.27 -4.86
C GLU A 51 1.00 -0.74 -4.57
N ASN A 52 1.98 -0.89 -5.47
CA ASN A 52 3.16 -1.71 -5.20
C ASN A 52 3.98 -1.16 -4.04
N ASN A 53 4.18 0.17 -3.98
CA ASN A 53 4.87 0.81 -2.86
C ASN A 53 4.10 0.61 -1.54
N ARG A 54 2.77 0.73 -1.57
CA ARG A 54 1.91 0.46 -0.42
C ARG A 54 2.03 -0.99 0.06
N LEU A 55 1.99 -1.94 -0.87
CA LEU A 55 2.13 -3.37 -0.57
C LEU A 55 3.51 -3.69 0.01
N GLY A 56 4.59 -3.15 -0.58
CA GLY A 56 5.95 -3.33 -0.07
C GLY A 56 6.11 -2.83 1.36
N LYS A 57 5.51 -1.68 1.69
CA LYS A 57 5.50 -1.15 3.06
C LYS A 57 4.75 -2.08 4.02
N MET A 58 3.55 -2.53 3.67
CA MET A 58 2.77 -3.46 4.50
C MET A 58 3.50 -4.79 4.74
N LEU A 59 4.17 -5.33 3.72
CA LEU A 59 4.95 -6.56 3.86
C LEU A 59 6.12 -6.36 4.84
N SER A 60 6.82 -5.24 4.74
CA SER A 60 7.94 -4.90 5.63
C SER A 60 7.47 -4.73 7.08
N GLU A 61 6.39 -3.99 7.30
CA GLU A 61 5.76 -3.84 8.62
C GLU A 61 5.36 -5.21 9.19
N SER A 62 4.67 -6.04 8.41
CA SER A 62 4.24 -7.37 8.87
C SER A 62 5.41 -8.30 9.22
N ALA A 63 6.54 -8.21 8.50
CA ALA A 63 7.73 -8.98 8.80
C ALA A 63 8.34 -8.55 10.14
N THR A 64 8.41 -7.24 10.40
CA THR A 64 8.92 -6.72 11.68
C THR A 64 8.04 -7.11 12.86
N THR A 65 6.72 -7.07 12.73
CA THR A 65 5.80 -7.49 13.79
C THR A 65 5.97 -8.96 14.12
N LYS A 66 6.00 -9.84 13.11
CA LYS A 66 6.22 -11.28 13.32
C LYS A 66 7.54 -11.56 14.04
N GLN A 67 8.62 -10.88 13.66
CA GLN A 67 9.90 -11.02 14.33
C GLN A 67 9.83 -10.60 15.81
N GLN A 68 9.16 -9.48 16.12
CA GLN A 68 9.00 -9.03 17.50
C GLN A 68 8.16 -9.99 18.36
N ASP A 69 7.11 -10.57 17.77
CA ASP A 69 6.26 -11.57 18.42
C ASP A 69 7.05 -12.84 18.74
N ASP A 70 7.84 -13.34 17.78
CA ASP A 70 8.70 -14.51 17.96
C ASP A 70 9.76 -14.27 19.06
N GLU A 71 10.42 -13.11 19.06
CA GLU A 71 11.38 -12.74 20.11
C GLU A 71 10.73 -12.63 21.49
N THR A 72 9.47 -12.17 21.55
CA THR A 72 8.72 -12.06 22.81
C THR A 72 8.34 -13.43 23.34
N LEU A 73 7.91 -14.34 22.46
CA LEU A 73 7.59 -15.71 22.82
C LEU A 73 8.83 -16.45 23.32
N ASP A 74 9.98 -16.31 22.65
CA ASP A 74 11.25 -16.90 23.06
C ASP A 74 11.68 -16.41 24.45
N ARG A 75 11.59 -15.10 24.71
CA ARG A 75 11.85 -14.54 26.06
C ARG A 75 10.91 -15.11 27.11
N TYR A 76 9.62 -15.24 26.79
CA TYR A 76 8.64 -15.82 27.70
C TYR A 76 8.96 -17.28 28.05
N ILE A 77 9.30 -18.09 27.05
CA ILE A 77 9.66 -19.50 27.24
C ILE A 77 10.90 -19.61 28.14
N LYS A 78 11.97 -18.87 27.82
CA LYS A 78 13.21 -18.86 28.63
C LYS A 78 12.96 -18.42 30.08
N ALA A 79 12.15 -17.39 30.29
CA ALA A 79 11.81 -16.93 31.64
C ALA A 79 10.98 -17.96 32.42
N LYS A 80 10.12 -18.71 31.73
CA LYS A 80 9.34 -19.79 32.33
C LYS A 80 10.23 -20.97 32.71
N GLU A 81 11.10 -21.41 31.81
CA GLU A 81 12.07 -22.48 32.07
C GLU A 81 12.99 -22.12 33.25
N PHE A 82 13.55 -20.91 33.24
CA PHE A 82 14.38 -20.43 34.35
C PHE A 82 13.65 -20.42 35.69
N ARG A 83 12.38 -20.01 35.71
CA ARG A 83 11.55 -20.02 36.93
C ARG A 83 11.30 -21.44 37.42
N ASP A 84 11.03 -22.37 36.51
CA ASP A 84 10.76 -23.76 36.84
C ASP A 84 12.03 -24.45 37.38
N GLU A 85 13.20 -24.18 36.79
CA GLU A 85 14.50 -24.67 37.26
C GLU A 85 14.89 -24.08 38.63
N THR A 86 14.63 -22.79 38.85
CA THR A 86 15.03 -22.07 40.07
C THR A 86 13.99 -22.20 41.20
N LYS A 87 12.94 -22.99 41.01
CA LYS A 87 11.78 -23.06 41.91
C LYS A 87 12.12 -23.46 43.34
N ILE A 88 13.07 -24.38 43.54
CA ILE A 88 13.51 -24.80 44.88
C ILE A 88 14.28 -23.68 45.57
N LEU A 89 15.17 -23.00 44.84
CA LEU A 89 15.97 -21.89 45.36
C LEU A 89 15.10 -20.68 45.74
N MET A 90 14.00 -20.46 45.01
CA MET A 90 13.04 -19.39 45.31
C MET A 90 12.00 -19.74 46.38
N LYS A 91 12.01 -20.97 46.92
CA LYS A 91 11.01 -21.40 47.89
C LYS A 91 11.29 -20.77 49.25
N ASN A 92 10.33 -19.99 49.78
CA ASN A 92 10.44 -19.46 51.14
C ASN A 92 10.42 -20.62 52.16
N LEU A 93 11.50 -20.77 52.94
CA LEU A 93 11.63 -21.79 53.97
C LEU A 93 10.57 -21.66 55.08
N GLU A 94 10.03 -20.46 55.32
CA GLU A 94 8.92 -20.24 56.26
C GLU A 94 7.63 -20.95 55.84
N THR A 95 7.50 -21.34 54.56
CA THR A 95 6.35 -22.12 54.07
C THR A 95 6.46 -23.62 54.37
N ILE A 96 7.60 -24.09 54.88
CA ILE A 96 7.79 -25.48 55.28
C ILE A 96 7.09 -25.69 56.62
N SER A 97 6.09 -26.57 56.64
CA SER A 97 5.28 -26.84 57.84
C SER A 97 6.05 -27.57 58.95
N ASP A 98 7.04 -28.38 58.60
CA ASP A 98 7.86 -29.11 59.56
C ASP A 98 9.05 -28.23 60.04
N PRO A 99 9.10 -27.85 61.32
CA PRO A 99 10.17 -27.02 61.87
C PRO A 99 11.56 -27.67 61.76
N ASN A 100 11.65 -28.99 61.88
CA ASN A 100 12.93 -29.70 61.86
C ASN A 100 13.50 -29.76 60.43
N VAL A 101 12.65 -29.99 59.44
CA VAL A 101 13.04 -29.96 58.03
C VAL A 101 13.42 -28.54 57.61
N ARG A 102 12.72 -27.52 58.13
CA ARG A 102 13.06 -26.12 57.90
C ARG A 102 14.44 -25.78 58.46
N ASP A 103 14.72 -26.11 59.72
CA ASP A 103 16.02 -25.85 60.36
C ASP A 103 17.18 -26.55 59.64
N TYR A 104 16.97 -27.76 59.11
CA TYR A 104 18.00 -28.49 58.36
C TYR A 104 18.40 -27.83 57.03
N LEU A 105 17.49 -27.04 56.43
CA LEU A 105 17.70 -26.37 55.14
C LEU A 105 18.16 -24.91 55.26
N GLN A 106 18.27 -24.40 56.49
CA GLN A 106 18.61 -23.00 56.81
C GLN A 106 20.12 -22.81 57.01
#